data_AF-A0A951JHD8-F1
#
_entry.id   AF-A0A951JHD8-F1
#
_cell.length_a   1.000
_cell.length_b   1.000
_cell.length_c   1.000
_cell.angle_alpha   90.00
_cell.angle_beta   90.00
_cell.angle_gamma   90.00
#
_symmetry.space_group_name_H-M   'P 1'
#
loop_
_entity.id
_entity.type
_entity.pdbx_description
1 polymer ?
#
loop_
_entity_poly.entity_id
_entity_poly.type
_entity_poly.pdbx_seq_one_letter_code
_entity_poly.pdbx_strand_id
1 'polypeptide(L)'
;MASPVTQWLQRMPPELDRTLERTEALAREALIDVHANLALDLVSILAPRMPFDDAIERYLESMELEGEEKEVIGTRAVALMDEREVQEDLAREGTRGWGWDWRYATPLGVLRYIRRHQKRSDEEELWLELAAARAEEALVEAHLEYALRFVNVMHEHKHADPTRAV
;
A
#
# COMPACT_ATOMS: atom_id res chain seq x y z
N MET A 1 34.02 -16.43 20.97
CA MET A 1 32.83 -17.05 21.57
C MET A 1 31.63 -16.49 20.83
N ALA A 2 30.87 -17.33 20.12
CA ALA A 2 29.67 -16.88 19.43
C ALA A 2 28.63 -16.44 20.48
N SER A 3 27.99 -15.30 20.24
CA SER A 3 26.91 -14.82 21.12
C SER A 3 25.78 -15.88 21.12
N PRO A 4 25.10 -16.13 22.25
CA PRO A 4 23.98 -17.07 22.31
C PRO A 4 22.86 -16.74 21.30
N VAL A 5 22.72 -15.48 20.89
CA VAL A 5 21.81 -15.04 19.82
C VAL A 5 22.21 -15.64 18.46
N THR A 6 23.52 -15.77 18.20
CA THR A 6 24.07 -16.29 16.95
C THR A 6 23.93 -17.81 16.82
N GLN A 7 23.76 -18.55 17.93
CA GLN A 7 23.49 -19.99 17.91
C GLN A 7 22.01 -20.31 17.62
N TRP A 8 21.09 -19.41 17.96
CA TRP A 8 19.64 -19.62 17.72
C TRP A 8 19.27 -19.52 16.24
N LEU A 9 19.98 -18.70 15.46
CA LEU A 9 19.83 -18.58 14.02
C LEU A 9 20.41 -19.79 13.23
N GLN A 10 21.09 -20.75 13.87
CA GLN A 10 21.91 -21.72 13.13
C GLN A 10 21.20 -22.92 12.50
N ARG A 11 19.87 -22.98 12.53
CA ARG A 11 19.00 -23.60 11.51
C ARG A 11 17.60 -23.67 12.10
N MET A 12 16.75 -22.71 11.76
CA MET A 12 15.31 -22.90 11.97
C MET A 12 14.90 -24.16 11.20
N PRO A 13 14.06 -25.04 11.79
CA PRO A 13 13.50 -26.16 11.05
C PRO A 13 12.85 -25.66 9.76
N PRO A 14 12.98 -26.41 8.64
CA PRO A 14 12.49 -25.93 7.35
C PRO A 14 10.98 -25.64 7.39
N GLU A 15 10.21 -26.34 8.23
CA GLU A 15 8.78 -26.08 8.42
C GLU A 15 8.52 -24.72 9.08
N LEU A 16 9.33 -24.34 10.08
CA LEU A 16 9.24 -23.03 10.72
C LEU A 16 9.63 -21.93 9.73
N ASP A 17 10.74 -22.12 9.02
CA ASP A 17 11.22 -21.20 8.00
C ASP A 17 10.14 -20.92 6.95
N ARG A 18 9.53 -21.98 6.40
CA ARG A 18 8.40 -21.87 5.46
C ARG A 18 7.18 -21.17 6.05
N THR A 19 6.90 -21.39 7.34
CA THR A 19 5.76 -20.75 8.00
C THR A 19 5.99 -19.25 8.22
N LEU A 20 7.23 -18.86 8.53
CA LEU A 20 7.63 -17.46 8.66
C LEU A 20 7.65 -16.78 7.29
N GLU A 21 8.23 -17.39 6.26
CA GLU A 21 8.17 -16.90 4.88
C GLU A 21 6.72 -16.65 4.44
N ARG A 22 5.82 -17.60 4.72
CA ARG A 22 4.39 -17.44 4.42
C ARG A 22 3.76 -16.29 5.21
N THR A 23 4.11 -16.14 6.49
CA THR A 23 3.56 -15.07 7.34
C THR A 23 4.02 -13.70 6.86
N GLU A 24 5.29 -13.58 6.48
CA GLU A 24 5.85 -12.37 5.86
C GLU A 24 5.14 -12.06 4.53
N ALA A 25 4.96 -13.05 3.66
CA ALA A 25 4.27 -12.86 2.39
C ALA A 25 2.83 -12.39 2.59
N LEU A 26 2.09 -12.96 3.55
CA LEU A 26 0.74 -12.51 3.90
C LEU A 26 0.72 -11.09 4.46
N ALA A 27 1.70 -10.74 5.29
CA ALA A 27 1.84 -9.38 5.80
C ALA A 27 2.05 -8.38 4.66
N ARG A 28 2.93 -8.70 3.70
CA ARG A 28 3.18 -7.83 2.53
C ARG A 28 1.93 -7.65 1.67
N GLU A 29 1.22 -8.74 1.36
CA GLU A 29 -0.04 -8.66 0.60
C GLU A 29 -1.10 -7.81 1.32
N ALA A 30 -1.25 -8.00 2.62
CA ALA A 30 -2.22 -7.23 3.39
C ALA A 30 -1.85 -5.75 3.50
N LEU A 31 -0.56 -5.40 3.58
CA LEU A 31 -0.13 -4.01 3.55
C LEU A 31 -0.42 -3.36 2.18
N ILE A 32 -0.20 -4.08 1.08
CA ILE A 32 -0.59 -3.62 -0.26
C ILE A 32 -2.10 -3.39 -0.32
N ASP A 33 -2.91 -4.30 0.23
CA ASP A 33 -4.37 -4.15 0.27
C ASP A 33 -4.80 -2.95 1.11
N VAL A 34 -4.18 -2.74 2.28
CA VAL A 34 -4.46 -1.58 3.14
C VAL A 34 -4.14 -0.28 2.40
N HIS A 35 -2.96 -0.17 1.80
CA HIS A 35 -2.59 1.00 1.02
C HIS A 35 -3.52 1.27 -0.15
N ALA A 36 -3.91 0.23 -0.90
CA ALA A 36 -4.79 0.38 -2.04
C ALA A 36 -6.19 0.86 -1.65
N ASN A 37 -6.75 0.35 -0.55
CA ASN A 37 -8.03 0.83 -0.02
C ASN A 37 -7.95 2.28 0.47
N LEU A 38 -6.88 2.63 1.20
CA LEU A 38 -6.66 4.00 1.67
C LEU A 38 -6.48 4.99 0.51
N ALA A 39 -5.82 4.57 -0.57
CA ALA A 39 -5.69 5.37 -1.78
C ALA A 39 -7.07 5.66 -2.39
N LEU A 40 -7.95 4.67 -2.49
CA LEU A 40 -9.32 4.83 -3.01
C LEU A 40 -10.21 5.71 -2.12
N ASP A 41 -10.07 5.58 -0.80
CA ASP A 41 -10.75 6.46 0.15
C ASP A 41 -10.32 7.92 -0.06
N LEU A 42 -9.01 8.16 -0.23
CA LEU A 42 -8.49 9.50 -0.48
C LEU A 42 -8.92 10.05 -1.84
N VAL A 43 -8.86 9.23 -2.88
CA VAL A 43 -9.41 9.55 -4.20
C VAL A 43 -10.86 9.99 -4.08
N SER A 44 -11.69 9.27 -3.33
CA SER A 44 -13.11 9.63 -3.15
C SER A 44 -13.29 11.01 -2.51
N ILE A 45 -12.41 11.39 -1.57
CA ILE A 45 -12.40 12.71 -0.93
C ILE A 45 -11.95 13.81 -1.91
N LEU A 46 -10.95 13.53 -2.74
CA LEU A 46 -10.34 14.49 -3.66
C LEU A 46 -11.00 14.53 -5.05
N ALA A 47 -11.82 13.53 -5.38
CA ALA A 47 -12.49 13.36 -6.67
C ALA A 47 -13.26 14.59 -7.15
N PRO A 48 -13.87 15.44 -6.28
CA PRO A 48 -14.47 16.69 -6.74
C PRO A 48 -13.47 17.73 -7.27
N ARG A 49 -12.21 17.66 -6.86
CA ARG A 49 -11.18 18.71 -7.02
C ARG A 49 -10.10 18.36 -8.05
N MET A 50 -9.76 17.09 -8.21
CA MET A 50 -8.72 16.61 -9.15
C MET A 50 -9.12 15.30 -9.83
N PRO A 51 -8.48 14.91 -10.95
CA PRO A 51 -8.67 13.60 -11.57
C PRO A 51 -8.23 12.47 -10.64
N PHE A 52 -8.73 11.26 -10.91
CA PHE A 52 -8.36 10.06 -10.17
C PHE A 52 -6.85 9.81 -10.14
N ASP A 53 -6.20 9.88 -11.31
CA ASP A 53 -4.76 9.63 -11.43
C ASP A 53 -3.94 10.60 -10.57
N ASP A 54 -4.34 11.88 -10.52
CA ASP A 54 -3.70 12.90 -9.70
C ASP A 54 -3.89 12.62 -8.20
N ALA A 55 -5.09 12.20 -7.80
CA ALA A 55 -5.39 11.89 -6.41
C ALA A 55 -4.64 10.64 -5.92
N ILE A 56 -4.52 9.61 -6.76
CA ILE A 56 -3.68 8.44 -6.46
C ILE A 56 -2.21 8.86 -6.36
N GLU A 57 -1.71 9.65 -7.31
CA GLU A 57 -0.31 10.07 -7.25
C GLU A 57 -0.02 10.87 -5.98
N ARG A 58 -0.93 11.75 -5.55
CA ARG A 58 -0.81 12.47 -4.28
C ARG A 58 -0.78 11.56 -3.06
N TYR A 59 -1.62 10.52 -3.02
CA TYR A 59 -1.58 9.52 -1.95
C TYR A 59 -0.20 8.84 -1.89
N LEU A 60 0.27 8.35 -3.04
CA LEU A 60 1.53 7.61 -3.13
C LEU A 60 2.72 8.50 -2.74
N GLU A 61 2.70 9.78 -3.12
CA GLU A 61 3.68 10.77 -2.71
C GLU A 61 3.61 11.10 -1.22
N SER A 62 2.41 11.29 -0.64
CA SER A 62 2.25 11.60 0.79
C SER A 62 2.69 10.45 1.70
N MET A 63 2.54 9.22 1.23
CA MET A 63 2.98 8.03 1.94
C MET A 63 4.46 7.67 1.66
N GLU A 64 5.19 8.53 0.94
CA GLU A 64 6.60 8.34 0.56
C GLU A 64 6.87 7.00 -0.15
N LEU A 65 5.89 6.49 -0.92
CA LEU A 65 5.99 5.22 -1.62
C LEU A 65 6.78 5.38 -2.92
N GLU A 66 7.81 4.56 -3.09
CA GLU A 66 8.72 4.64 -4.23
C GLU A 66 8.91 3.28 -4.94
N GLY A 67 9.42 3.33 -6.18
CA GLY A 67 9.81 2.15 -6.94
C GLY A 67 8.67 1.15 -7.15
N GLU A 68 8.97 -0.12 -6.92
CA GLU A 68 8.06 -1.26 -7.14
C GLU A 68 6.80 -1.18 -6.27
N GLU A 69 6.93 -0.69 -5.03
CA GLU A 69 5.81 -0.62 -4.09
C GLU A 69 4.75 0.39 -4.56
N LYS A 70 5.19 1.54 -5.06
CA LYS A 70 4.32 2.54 -5.71
C LYS A 70 3.54 1.94 -6.88
N GLU A 71 4.21 1.20 -7.76
CA GLU A 71 3.58 0.60 -8.95
C GLU A 71 2.56 -0.49 -8.58
N VAL A 72 2.91 -1.36 -7.63
CA VAL A 72 2.04 -2.46 -7.17
C VAL A 72 0.79 -1.90 -6.49
N ILE A 73 0.95 -0.93 -5.58
CA ILE A 73 -0.19 -0.31 -4.87
C ILE A 73 -1.08 0.45 -5.85
N GLY A 74 -0.51 1.24 -6.77
CA GLY A 74 -1.29 1.94 -7.78
C GLY A 74 -2.10 0.99 -8.66
N THR A 75 -1.47 -0.10 -9.11
CA THR A 75 -2.16 -1.15 -9.89
C THR A 75 -3.27 -1.82 -9.08
N ARG A 76 -3.02 -2.10 -7.80
CA ARG A 76 -4.01 -2.71 -6.90
C ARG A 76 -5.20 -1.80 -6.66
N ALA A 77 -4.98 -0.50 -6.47
CA ALA A 77 -6.05 0.48 -6.28
C ALA A 77 -6.98 0.51 -7.50
N VAL A 78 -6.43 0.57 -8.72
CA VAL A 78 -7.22 0.48 -9.95
C VAL A 78 -7.98 -0.85 -10.04
N ALA A 79 -7.34 -1.96 -9.65
CA ALA A 79 -7.97 -3.28 -9.69
C ALA A 79 -9.12 -3.46 -8.68
N LEU A 80 -9.17 -2.65 -7.63
CA LEU A 80 -10.24 -2.65 -6.63
C LEU A 80 -11.46 -1.81 -7.06
N MET A 81 -11.32 -0.95 -8.07
CA MET A 81 -12.43 -0.13 -8.55
C MET A 81 -13.53 -0.98 -9.18
N ASP A 82 -14.78 -0.62 -8.91
CA ASP A 82 -15.91 -1.18 -9.65
C ASP A 82 -16.15 -0.43 -10.98
N GLU A 83 -16.89 -1.04 -11.91
CA GLU A 83 -17.18 -0.43 -13.22
C GLU A 83 -17.92 0.91 -13.06
N ARG A 84 -18.76 1.06 -12.05
CA ARG A 84 -19.51 2.30 -11.82
C ARG A 84 -18.58 3.42 -11.37
N GLU A 85 -17.63 3.15 -10.48
CA GLU A 85 -16.62 4.10 -10.01
C GLU A 85 -15.77 4.59 -11.18
N VAL A 86 -15.38 3.70 -12.09
CA VAL A 86 -14.67 4.05 -13.33
C VAL A 86 -15.53 4.98 -14.20
N GLN A 87 -16.80 4.64 -14.45
CA GLN A 87 -17.68 5.47 -15.26
C GLN A 87 -17.95 6.84 -14.63
N GLU A 88 -18.11 6.90 -13.31
CA GLU A 88 -18.31 8.15 -12.58
C GLU A 88 -17.09 9.06 -12.68
N ASP A 89 -15.88 8.50 -12.58
CA ASP A 89 -14.65 9.27 -12.71
C ASP A 89 -14.48 9.85 -14.13
N LEU A 90 -14.63 9.01 -15.15
CA LEU A 90 -14.58 9.43 -16.56
C LEU A 90 -15.64 10.49 -16.89
N ALA A 91 -16.85 10.37 -16.32
CA ALA A 91 -17.89 11.37 -16.48
C ALA A 91 -17.49 12.73 -15.87
N ARG A 92 -16.84 12.71 -14.70
CA ARG A 92 -16.33 13.93 -14.05
C ARG A 92 -15.22 14.58 -14.89
N GLU A 93 -14.29 13.81 -15.46
CA GLU A 93 -13.25 14.34 -16.35
C GLU A 93 -13.83 15.08 -17.57
N GLY A 94 -14.84 14.48 -18.21
CA GLY A 94 -15.54 15.08 -19.35
C GLY A 94 -16.18 16.44 -19.03
N THR A 95 -16.70 16.62 -17.81
CA THR A 95 -17.30 17.90 -17.38
C THR A 95 -16.29 19.00 -17.07
N ARG A 96 -15.04 18.65 -16.76
CA ARG A 96 -13.99 19.60 -16.35
C ARG A 96 -13.19 20.20 -17.52
N GLY A 97 -13.49 19.76 -18.75
CA GLY A 97 -12.75 20.21 -19.94
C GLY A 97 -11.31 19.67 -19.98
N TRP A 98 -11.04 18.59 -19.24
CA TRP A 98 -9.74 17.92 -19.17
C TRP A 98 -9.55 16.92 -20.32
N GLY A 99 -9.97 17.30 -21.53
CA GLY A 99 -10.07 16.40 -22.68
C GLY A 99 -8.74 16.08 -23.37
N TRP A 100 -8.27 14.85 -23.16
CA TRP A 100 -7.30 14.00 -23.90
C TRP A 100 -6.02 14.62 -24.53
N ASP A 101 -4.83 14.20 -24.02
CA ASP A 101 -3.54 14.25 -24.74
C ASP A 101 -2.96 12.82 -24.95
N TRP A 102 -2.56 12.51 -26.19
CA TRP A 102 -2.08 11.19 -26.63
C TRP A 102 -0.71 10.79 -26.05
N ARG A 103 -0.09 11.66 -25.26
CA ARG A 103 1.17 11.43 -24.54
C ARG A 103 1.04 10.52 -23.31
N TYR A 104 -0.19 10.22 -22.91
CA TYR A 104 -0.58 9.25 -21.87
C TYR A 104 -0.74 7.82 -22.37
N ALA A 105 -0.70 7.64 -23.69
CA ALA A 105 -0.77 6.34 -24.33
C ALA A 105 0.59 5.59 -24.34
N THR A 106 1.54 5.98 -23.46
CA THR A 106 2.81 5.26 -23.19
C THR A 106 3.20 5.37 -21.71
N PRO A 107 3.85 4.34 -21.11
CA PRO A 107 3.76 4.10 -19.67
C PRO A 107 4.37 5.18 -18.75
N LEU A 108 5.42 5.89 -19.19
CA LEU A 108 6.12 6.92 -18.39
C LEU A 108 5.75 8.37 -18.75
N GLY A 109 4.95 8.57 -19.81
CA GLY A 109 4.63 9.90 -20.36
C GLY A 109 3.60 10.70 -19.55
N VAL A 110 2.78 9.99 -18.77
CA VAL A 110 1.75 10.53 -17.86
C VAL A 110 2.34 11.24 -16.65
N LEU A 111 3.32 10.61 -16.01
CA LEU A 111 4.06 11.03 -14.80
C LEU A 111 4.66 12.44 -14.83
N ARG A 112 4.63 13.12 -15.99
CA ARG A 112 5.37 14.36 -16.27
C ARG A 112 4.48 15.55 -16.61
N TYR A 113 3.18 15.38 -16.86
CA TYR A 113 2.29 16.51 -17.17
C TYR A 113 1.56 17.06 -15.93
N ILE A 114 1.28 16.21 -14.93
CA ILE A 114 0.48 16.53 -13.73
C ILE A 114 1.30 17.16 -12.59
N ARG A 115 2.58 16.81 -12.42
CA ARG A 115 3.55 17.55 -11.56
C ARG A 115 3.46 19.08 -11.70
N ARG A 116 2.92 19.56 -12.83
CA ARG A 116 2.78 20.95 -13.28
C ARG A 116 1.57 21.73 -12.75
N HIS A 117 0.53 21.13 -12.16
CA HIS A 117 -0.60 21.87 -11.54
C HIS A 117 -0.41 22.17 -10.04
N GLN A 118 0.87 22.25 -9.66
CA GLN A 118 1.49 22.42 -8.34
C GLN A 118 1.13 23.68 -7.54
N LYS A 119 -0.07 24.25 -7.72
CA LYS A 119 -0.47 25.40 -6.90
C LYS A 119 -1.98 25.46 -6.68
N ARG A 120 -2.51 24.64 -5.76
CA ARG A 120 -3.84 24.88 -5.19
C ARG A 120 -3.97 24.49 -3.71
N SER A 121 -4.63 25.43 -3.03
CA SER A 121 -5.24 25.55 -1.69
C SER A 121 -4.63 24.79 -0.51
N ASP A 122 -4.24 25.53 0.53
CA ASP A 122 -3.94 25.03 1.90
C ASP A 122 -5.03 24.07 2.43
N GLU A 123 -6.27 24.20 1.97
CA GLU A 123 -7.35 23.27 2.33
C GLU A 123 -7.15 21.86 1.75
N GLU A 124 -6.65 21.74 0.51
CA GLU A 124 -6.34 20.44 -0.11
C GLU A 124 -5.19 19.75 0.64
N GLU A 125 -4.20 20.52 1.06
CA GLU A 125 -3.08 20.05 1.86
C GLU A 125 -3.55 19.53 3.23
N LEU A 126 -4.46 20.23 3.90
CA LEU A 126 -5.06 19.77 5.16
C LEU A 126 -5.82 18.44 5.00
N TRP A 127 -6.59 18.28 3.92
CA TRP A 127 -7.30 17.03 3.65
C TRP A 127 -6.33 15.87 3.35
N LEU A 128 -5.25 16.16 2.63
CA LEU A 128 -4.16 15.20 2.39
C LEU A 128 -3.47 14.80 3.69
N GLU A 129 -3.12 15.75 4.56
CA GLU A 129 -2.51 15.46 5.85
C GLU A 129 -3.41 14.61 6.76
N LEU A 130 -4.70 14.93 6.85
CA LEU A 130 -5.66 14.15 7.63
C LEU A 130 -5.82 12.73 7.08
N ALA A 131 -5.83 12.58 5.76
CA ALA A 131 -5.90 11.27 5.11
C ALA A 131 -4.62 10.47 5.31
N ALA A 132 -3.44 11.10 5.23
CA ALA A 132 -2.16 10.50 5.52
C ALA A 132 -2.10 10.03 6.98
N ALA A 133 -2.50 10.86 7.94
CA ALA A 133 -2.54 10.47 9.35
C ALA A 133 -3.45 9.26 9.62
N ARG A 134 -4.62 9.21 8.96
CA ARG A 134 -5.52 8.05 9.07
C ARG A 134 -4.93 6.81 8.39
N ALA A 135 -4.25 7.00 7.27
CA ALA A 135 -3.54 5.93 6.58
C ALA A 135 -2.42 5.34 7.45
N GLU A 136 -1.62 6.20 8.09
CA GLU A 136 -0.59 5.80 9.04
C GLU A 136 -1.18 4.97 10.21
N GLU A 137 -2.32 5.38 10.78
CA GLU A 137 -2.99 4.62 11.84
C GLU A 137 -3.37 3.20 11.39
N ALA A 138 -4.02 3.07 10.23
CA ALA A 138 -4.41 1.77 9.68
C ALA A 138 -3.20 0.89 9.35
N LEU A 139 -2.11 1.48 8.86
CA LEU A 139 -0.87 0.76 8.59
C LEU A 139 -0.22 0.27 9.89
N VAL A 140 -0.23 1.08 10.96
CA VAL A 140 0.28 0.66 12.27
C VAL A 140 -0.53 -0.51 12.82
N GLU A 141 -1.86 -0.49 12.66
CA GLU A 141 -2.72 -1.61 13.06
C GLU A 141 -2.36 -2.90 12.31
N ALA A 142 -2.23 -2.82 10.98
CA ALA A 142 -1.82 -3.96 10.16
C ALA A 142 -0.43 -4.48 10.55
N HIS A 143 0.55 -3.59 10.73
CA HIS A 143 1.89 -3.96 11.19
C HIS A 143 1.85 -4.65 12.55
N LEU A 144 1.06 -4.15 13.49
CA LEU A 144 0.91 -4.74 14.82
C LEU A 144 0.30 -6.14 14.74
N GLU A 145 -0.77 -6.33 13.95
CA GLU A 145 -1.40 -7.63 13.74
C GLU A 145 -0.38 -8.67 13.25
N TYR A 146 0.39 -8.33 12.21
CA TYR A 146 1.35 -9.25 11.62
C TYR A 146 2.60 -9.45 12.48
N ALA A 147 3.05 -8.44 13.23
CA ALA A 147 4.11 -8.59 14.22
C ALA A 147 3.69 -9.57 15.33
N LEU A 148 2.46 -9.45 15.84
CA LEU A 148 1.93 -10.39 16.83
C LEU A 148 1.79 -11.80 16.27
N ARG A 149 1.34 -11.91 15.01
CA ARG A 149 1.24 -13.20 14.32
C ARG A 149 2.61 -13.87 14.17
N PHE A 150 3.64 -13.11 13.79
CA PHE A 150 5.01 -13.59 13.72
C PHE A 150 5.51 -14.08 15.09
N VAL A 151 5.30 -13.28 16.15
CA VAL A 151 5.67 -13.66 17.52
C VAL A 151 4.94 -14.94 17.97
N ASN A 152 3.66 -15.09 17.64
CA ASN A 152 2.89 -16.27 17.96
C ASN A 152 3.43 -17.53 17.26
N VAL A 153 3.77 -17.45 15.98
CA VAL A 153 4.41 -18.56 15.24
C VAL A 153 5.72 -18.98 15.93
N MET A 154 6.55 -18.01 16.34
CA MET A 154 7.79 -18.29 17.06
C MET A 154 7.56 -18.90 18.44
N HIS A 155 6.54 -18.42 19.16
CA HIS A 155 6.17 -18.92 20.49
C HIS A 155 5.63 -20.36 20.42
N GLU A 156 4.72 -20.65 19.49
CA GLU A 156 4.17 -21.99 19.26
C GLU A 156 5.27 -22.99 18.96
N HIS A 157 6.28 -22.61 18.17
CA HIS A 157 7.42 -23.47 17.88
C HIS A 157 8.29 -23.74 19.12
N LYS A 158 8.52 -22.74 19.97
CA LYS A 158 9.29 -22.91 21.22
C LYS A 158 8.61 -23.87 22.21
N HIS A 159 7.28 -23.97 22.14
CA HIS A 159 6.47 -24.87 22.97
C HIS A 159 6.09 -26.19 22.27
N ALA A 160 6.47 -26.36 21.00
CA ALA A 160 6.34 -27.63 20.31
C ALA A 160 7.37 -28.63 20.89
N ASP A 161 6.87 -29.73 21.44
CA ASP A 161 7.65 -30.77 22.10
C ASP A 161 8.80 -31.29 21.18
N PRO A 162 10.07 -31.21 21.60
CA PRO A 162 11.21 -31.66 20.80
C PRO A 162 11.21 -33.15 20.50
N THR A 163 10.32 -33.94 21.11
CA THR A 163 10.21 -35.40 20.87
C THR A 163 9.32 -35.79 19.69
N ARG A 164 8.66 -34.83 19.02
CA ARG A 164 7.72 -35.13 17.92
C ARG A 164 8.36 -35.39 16.54
N ALA A 165 9.69 -35.35 16.46
CA ALA A 165 10.48 -35.55 15.24
C ALA A 165 11.38 -36.80 15.28
N VAL A 166 10.92 -37.88 15.92
CA VAL A 166 11.55 -39.22 15.86
C VAL A 166 10.59 -40.21 15.21
#